data_AF-X1G2X7-F1
#
_entry.id   AF-X1G2X7-F1
#
_cell.length_a   1.000
_cell.length_b   1.000
_cell.length_c   1.000
_cell.angle_alpha   90.00
_cell.angle_beta   90.00
_cell.angle_gamma   90.00
#
_symmetry.space_group_name_H-M   'P 1'
#
loop_
_entity.id
_entity.type
_entity.pdbx_description
1 polymer ?
#
loop_
_entity_poly.entity_id
_entity_poly.type
_entity_poly.pdbx_seq_one_letter_code
_entity_poly.pdbx_strand_id
1 'polypeptide(L)' 'DTSLFRSLKVEEVYMFSYETYKDVIERIPYFIEEVYNKKRLHSSLGYVPPEEFESKINFTKIKKNEVRQLVLT' A
#
# COMPACT_ATOMS: atom_id res chain seq x y z
N ASP A 1 -10.22 -8.32 8.19
CA ASP A 1 -9.07 -7.63 7.59
C ASP A 1 -8.59 -8.31 6.33
N THR A 2 -8.19 -7.52 5.34
CA THR A 2 -7.64 -7.99 4.06
C THR A 2 -6.12 -7.98 4.15
N SER A 3 -5.48 -9.15 4.18
CA SER A 3 -4.02 -9.26 4.10
C SER A 3 -3.52 -9.13 2.65
N LEU A 4 -2.28 -8.68 2.46
CA LEU A 4 -1.60 -8.63 1.16
C LEU A 4 -1.66 -9.97 0.42
N PHE A 5 -1.21 -11.07 1.06
CA PHE A 5 -1.15 -12.38 0.40
C PHE A 5 -2.51 -12.92 -0.01
N ARG A 6 -3.56 -12.69 0.79
CA ARG A 6 -4.92 -13.06 0.40
C ARG A 6 -5.37 -12.27 -0.83
N SER A 7 -5.10 -10.96 -0.86
CA SER A 7 -5.49 -10.10 -1.98
C SER A 7 -4.71 -10.46 -3.24
N LEU A 8 -3.40 -10.67 -3.15
CA LEU A 8 -2.55 -11.10 -4.26
C LEU A 8 -3.02 -12.44 -4.85
N LYS A 9 -3.32 -13.43 -4.01
CA LYS A 9 -3.77 -14.74 -4.51
C LYS A 9 -5.14 -14.66 -5.18
N VAL A 10 -6.12 -14.00 -4.54
CA VAL A 10 -7.51 -14.03 -4.99
C VAL A 10 -7.79 -13.04 -6.12
N GLU A 11 -7.24 -11.83 -6.04
CA GLU A 11 -7.59 -10.73 -6.95
C GLU A 11 -6.65 -10.66 -8.15
N GLU A 12 -5.40 -11.09 -8.00
CA GLU A 12 -4.41 -11.10 -9.09
C GLU A 12 -4.20 -12.52 -9.62
N VAL A 13 -3.67 -13.45 -8.81
CA VAL A 13 -3.27 -14.78 -9.33
C VAL A 13 -4.44 -15.65 -9.76
N TYR A 14 -5.54 -15.69 -9.03
CA TYR A 14 -6.71 -16.51 -9.40
C TYR A 14 -7.59 -15.86 -10.47
N MET A 15 -7.46 -14.55 -10.68
CA MET A 15 -8.25 -13.81 -11.67
C MET A 15 -7.50 -13.68 -13.01
N PHE A 16 -6.17 -13.71 -13.01
CA PHE A 16 -5.33 -13.68 -14.20
C PHE A 16 -4.89 -15.08 -14.64
N SER A 17 -4.94 -15.33 -15.94
CA SER A 17 -4.43 -16.57 -16.55
C SER A 17 -2.99 -16.35 -17.00
N TYR A 18 -2.04 -16.39 -16.07
CA TYR A 18 -0.62 -16.34 -16.43
C TYR A 18 -0.22 -17.60 -17.19
N GLU A 19 0.43 -17.43 -18.34
CA GLU A 19 0.90 -18.56 -19.17
C GLU A 19 2.36 -18.87 -18.86
N THR A 20 3.14 -17.84 -18.52
CA THR A 20 4.57 -17.95 -18.28
C THR A 20 4.99 -17.31 -16.96
N TYR A 21 6.15 -17.75 -16.43
CA TYR A 21 6.77 -17.09 -15.28
C TYR A 21 7.11 -15.62 -15.57
N LYS A 22 7.40 -15.26 -16.82
CA LYS A 22 7.68 -13.88 -17.21
C LYS A 22 6.46 -12.98 -17.00
N ASP A 23 5.27 -13.45 -17.36
CA ASP A 23 4.02 -12.70 -17.16
C ASP A 23 3.82 -12.35 -15.68
N VAL A 24 4.15 -13.29 -14.79
CA VAL A 24 4.06 -13.10 -13.34
C VAL A 24 5.02 -12.01 -12.87
N ILE A 25 6.28 -12.05 -13.32
CA ILE A 25 7.30 -11.05 -12.95
C ILE A 25 6.88 -9.65 -13.42
N GLU A 26 6.32 -9.54 -14.63
CA GLU A 26 5.90 -8.26 -15.18
C GLU A 26 4.66 -7.70 -14.46
N ARG A 27 3.79 -8.59 -13.98
CA ARG A 27 2.47 -8.19 -13.49
C ARG A 27 2.39 -7.94 -11.99
N ILE A 28 3.09 -8.73 -11.17
CA ILE A 28 3.06 -8.58 -9.71
C ILE A 28 3.45 -7.17 -9.24
N PRO A 29 4.54 -6.54 -9.75
CA PRO A 29 4.91 -5.18 -9.34
C PRO A 29 3.79 -4.17 -9.62
N TYR A 30 3.16 -4.26 -10.79
CA TYR A 30 2.01 -3.40 -11.11
C TYR A 30 0.87 -3.60 -10.13
N PHE A 31 0.51 -4.85 -9.80
CA PHE A 31 -0.57 -5.11 -8.86
C PHE A 31 -0.28 -4.51 -7.48
N ILE A 32 0.95 -4.68 -6.98
CA ILE A 32 1.34 -4.15 -5.67
C ILE A 32 1.24 -2.63 -5.66
N GLU A 33 1.85 -1.95 -6.64
CA GLU A 33 1.91 -0.48 -6.64
C GLU A 33 0.58 0.17 -7.04
N GLU A 34 0.01 -0.24 -8.18
CA GLU A 34 -1.10 0.48 -8.80
C GLU A 34 -2.48 0.02 -8.34
N VAL A 35 -2.56 -1.15 -7.71
CA VAL A 35 -3.84 -1.72 -7.26
C VAL A 35 -3.85 -1.82 -5.74
N TYR A 36 -2.89 -2.52 -5.13
CA TYR A 36 -2.88 -2.73 -3.70
C TYR A 36 -2.56 -1.43 -2.93
N ASN A 37 -1.39 -0.85 -3.14
CA ASN A 37 -0.90 0.32 -2.40
C ASN A 37 -1.78 1.56 -2.61
N LYS A 38 -2.18 1.81 -3.87
CA LYS A 38 -2.93 3.03 -4.24
C LYS A 38 -4.44 2.95 -4.09
N LYS A 39 -5.05 1.77 -4.14
CA LYS A 39 -6.52 1.64 -4.28
C LYS A 39 -7.19 0.73 -3.25
N ARG A 40 -6.48 -0.23 -2.64
CA ARG A 40 -7.10 -1.20 -1.74
C ARG A 40 -7.47 -0.56 -0.41
N LEU A 41 -8.76 -0.54 -0.07
CA LEU A 41 -9.19 -0.03 1.24
C LEU A 41 -9.03 -1.10 2.33
N HIS A 42 -8.45 -0.71 3.46
CA HIS A 42 -8.29 -1.58 4.63
C HIS A 42 -9.12 -1.09 5.80
N SER A 43 -9.97 -1.95 6.35
CA SER A 43 -10.78 -1.66 7.55
C SER A 43 -9.93 -1.24 8.74
N SER A 44 -8.80 -1.93 8.96
CA SER A 44 -7.85 -1.62 10.03
C SER A 44 -7.13 -0.28 9.87
N LEU A 45 -7.08 0.27 8.65
CA LEU A 45 -6.50 1.59 8.37
C LEU A 45 -7.55 2.71 8.39
N GLY A 46 -8.81 2.39 8.68
CA GLY A 46 -9.92 3.36 8.60
C GLY A 46 -10.45 3.55 7.19
N TYR A 47 -10.47 2.48 6.38
CA TYR A 47 -10.95 2.48 5.00
C TYR A 47 -10.20 3.44 4.08
N VAL A 48 -8.86 3.44 4.17
CA VAL A 48 -7.98 4.15 3.24
C VAL A 48 -6.94 3.19 2.63
N PRO A 49 -6.33 3.54 1.49
CA PRO A 49 -5.22 2.79 0.91
C PRO A 49 -3.95 2.83 1.76
N PRO A 50 -3.08 1.79 1.67
CA PRO A 50 -1.79 1.78 2.36
C PRO A 50 -0.92 3.00 2.08
N GLU A 51 -0.82 3.43 0.81
CA GLU A 51 0.01 4.58 0.42
C GLU A 51 -0.49 5.89 1.07
N GLU A 52 -1.80 6.09 1.11
CA GLU A 52 -2.41 7.26 1.75
C GLU A 52 -2.19 7.23 3.27
N PHE A 53 -2.33 6.05 3.89
CA PHE A 53 -2.07 5.87 5.31
C PHE A 53 -0.63 6.22 5.68
N GLU A 54 0.36 5.66 4.97
CA GLU A 54 1.78 5.94 5.21
C GLU A 54 2.11 7.42 4.99
N SER A 55 1.54 8.03 3.96
CA SER A 55 1.69 9.46 3.70
C SER A 55 1.23 10.30 4.90
N LYS A 56 0.02 10.04 5.44
CA LYS A 56 -0.50 10.73 6.64
C LYS A 56 0.39 10.57 7.85
N ILE A 57 0.93 9.38 8.08
CA ILE A 57 1.88 9.11 9.18
C ILE A 57 3.18 9.90 8.98
N ASN A 58 3.72 9.95 7.77
CA ASN A 58 4.95 10.69 7.47
C ASN A 58 4.77 12.21 7.62
N PHE A 59 3.66 12.76 7.13
CA PHE A 59 3.30 14.17 7.36
C PHE A 59 3.21 14.50 8.84
N THR A 60 2.61 13.62 9.64
CA THR A 60 2.47 13.82 11.09
C THR A 60 3.83 13.79 11.79
N LYS A 61 4.74 12.90 11.38
CA LYS A 61 6.12 12.84 11.90
C LYS A 61 6.90 14.11 11.58
N ILE A 62 6.82 14.61 10.34
CA ILE A 62 7.51 15.84 9.92
C ILE A 62 7.02 17.02 10.77
N LYS A 63 5.70 17.24 10.86
CA LYS A 63 5.14 18.32 11.69
C LYS A 63 5.57 18.23 13.15
N LYS A 64 5.58 17.03 13.72
CA LYS A 64 6.03 16.82 15.11
C LYS A 64 7.50 17.17 15.29
N ASN A 65 8.35 16.87 14.30
CA ASN A 65 9.77 17.21 14.34
C ASN A 65 9.98 18.73 14.21
N GLU A 66 9.26 19.41 13.32
CA GLU A 66 9.30 20.87 13.18
C GLU A 66 8.89 21.58 14.48
N VAL A 67 7.78 21.14 15.11
CA VAL A 67 7.33 21.68 16.40
C VAL A 67 8.37 21.47 17.49
N ARG A 68 9.00 20.28 17.54
CA ARG A 68 10.08 20.01 18.50
C ARG A 68 11.28 20.93 18.30
N GLN A 69 11.65 21.22 17.05
CA GLN A 69 12.77 22.11 16.74
C GLN A 69 12.47 23.55 17.13
N LEU A 70 11.24 24.04 16.89
CA LEU A 70 10.79 25.39 17.28
C LEU A 70 10.78 25.60 18.80
N VAL A 71 10.44 24.57 19.59
CA VAL A 71 10.41 24.65 21.06
C VAL A 71 11.82 24.63 21.67
N LEU A 72 12.84 24.19 20.91
CA LEU A 72 14.24 24.10 21.36
C LEU A 72 15.09 25.33 21.01
N THR A 73 14.55 26.28 20.26
CA THR A 73 15.16 27.59 19.91
C THR A 73 14.53 28.71 20.70
#